data_AF-A0A939Z5W1-F1
#
_entry.id   AF-A0A939Z5W1-F1
#
_cell.length_a   1.000
_cell.length_b   1.000
_cell.length_c   1.000
_cell.angle_alpha   90.00
_cell.angle_beta   90.00
_cell.angle_gamma   90.00
#
_symmetry.space_group_name_H-M   'P 1'
#
loop_
_entity.id
_entity.type
_entity.pdbx_description
1 polymer ?
#
loop_
_entity_poly.entity_id
_entity_poly.type
_entity_poly.pdbx_seq_one_letter_code
_entity_poly.pdbx_strand_id
1 'polypeptide(L)' 'MSSTAIQAKSLTILEDQMHHEMLACKKARQYAGSFDNPALKNLAQTMANCHRERFDRLFDYLNSHA' A
#
# COMPACT_ATOMS: atom_id res chain seq x y z
N MET A 1 -25.92 -15.65 -3.08
CA MET A 1 -24.68 -15.23 -2.40
C MET A 1 -24.72 -13.72 -2.32
N SER A 2 -24.89 -13.16 -1.12
CA SER A 2 -25.08 -11.72 -0.96
C SER A 2 -23.77 -11.00 -1.24
N SER A 3 -23.74 -10.21 -2.31
CA SER A 3 -22.73 -9.17 -2.52
C SER A 3 -22.83 -8.21 -1.33
N THR A 4 -21.82 -8.22 -0.47
CA THR A 4 -21.75 -7.30 0.67
C THR A 4 -21.22 -5.98 0.14
N ALA A 5 -22.10 -5.21 -0.49
CA ALA A 5 -21.74 -3.93 -1.09
C ALA A 5 -20.99 -3.06 -0.08
N ILE A 6 -19.80 -2.59 -0.46
CA ILE A 6 -19.02 -1.67 0.37
C ILE A 6 -19.85 -0.39 0.54
N GLN A 7 -20.11 0.00 1.79
CA GLN A 7 -20.76 1.28 2.08
C GLN A 7 -19.86 2.43 1.62
N ALA A 8 -20.44 3.53 1.11
CA ALA A 8 -19.68 4.66 0.57
C ALA A 8 -18.58 5.20 1.52
N LYS A 9 -18.84 5.24 2.84
CA LYS A 9 -17.83 5.62 3.85
C LYS A 9 -16.64 4.66 3.87
N SER A 10 -16.90 3.36 3.78
CA SER A 10 -15.85 2.33 3.73
C SER A 10 -15.05 2.43 2.42
N LEU A 11 -15.69 2.82 1.32
CA LEU A 11 -15.01 3.04 0.04
C LEU A 11 -14.02 4.21 0.12
N THR A 12 -14.44 5.35 0.68
CA THR A 12 -13.55 6.50 0.91
C THR A 12 -12.38 6.14 1.83
N ILE A 13 -12.64 5.39 2.90
CA ILE A 13 -11.57 4.91 3.80
C ILE A 13 -10.58 4.02 3.04
N LEU A 14 -11.06 3.09 2.20
CA LEU A 14 -10.19 2.22 1.41
C LEU A 14 -9.35 3.02 0.41
N GLU A 15 -9.95 4.00 -0.27
CA GLU A 15 -9.23 4.89 -1.19
C GLU A 15 -8.12 5.66 -0.48
N ASP A 16 -8.42 6.26 0.68
CA ASP A 16 -7.44 6.98 1.50
C ASP A 16 -6.28 6.07 1.95
N GLN A 17 -6.59 4.84 2.39
CA GLN A 17 -5.57 3.87 2.80
C GLN A 17 -4.71 3.42 1.62
N MET A 18 -5.32 3.13 0.47
CA MET A 18 -4.60 2.78 -0.75
C MET A 18 -3.68 3.93 -1.20
N HIS A 19 -4.16 5.17 -1.16
CA HIS A 19 -3.34 6.34 -1.49
C HIS A 19 -2.16 6.49 -0.52
N HIS A 20 -2.39 6.28 0.77
CA HIS A 20 -1.34 6.33 1.79
C HIS A 20 -0.27 5.26 1.57
N GLU A 21 -0.67 4.00 1.34
CA GLU A 21 0.26 2.90 1.06
C GLU A 21 1.09 3.16 -0.21
N MET A 22 0.47 3.70 -1.27
CA MET A 22 1.19 4.13 -2.48
C MET A 22 2.24 5.20 -2.18
N LEU A 23 1.89 6.26 -1.47
CA LEU A 23 2.82 7.35 -1.13
C LEU A 23 3.97 6.85 -0.24
N ALA A 24 3.67 6.00 0.74
CA ALA A 24 4.67 5.42 1.63
C ALA A 24 5.64 4.50 0.84
N CYS A 25 5.12 3.67 -0.06
CA CYS A 25 5.93 2.85 -0.96
C CYS A 25 6.89 3.72 -1.79
N LYS A 26 6.38 4.81 -2.40
CA LYS A 26 7.19 5.73 -3.21
C LYS A 26 8.32 6.37 -2.39
N LYS A 27 8.02 6.86 -1.19
CA LYS A 27 9.01 7.47 -0.29
C LYS A 27 10.08 6.46 0.14
N ALA A 28 9.67 5.23 0.50
CA ALA A 28 10.60 4.17 0.88
C ALA A 28 11.54 3.79 -0.28
N ARG A 29 11.03 3.69 -1.52
CA ARG A 29 11.86 3.47 -2.72
C ARG A 29 12.85 4.60 -2.95
N GLN A 30 12.43 5.85 -2.75
CA GLN A 30 13.33 7.00 -2.86
C GLN A 30 14.46 6.91 -1.82
N TYR A 31 14.15 6.63 -0.56
CA TYR A 31 15.18 6.46 0.47
C TYR A 31 16.13 5.30 0.19
N ALA A 32 15.63 4.16 -0.32
CA ALA A 32 16.48 3.06 -0.73
C ALA A 32 17.48 3.46 -1.84
N GLY A 33 17.11 4.39 -2.73
CA GLY A 33 18.00 4.94 -3.75
C GLY A 33 18.99 6.00 -3.22
N SER A 34 18.65 6.68 -2.12
CA SER A 34 19.47 7.73 -1.52
C SER A 34 20.46 7.25 -0.46
N PHE A 35 20.29 6.03 0.07
CA PHE A 35 21.17 5.50 1.12
C PHE A 35 22.43 4.83 0.57
N ASP A 36 23.59 5.26 1.08
CA ASP A 36 24.88 4.60 0.84
C ASP A 36 25.10 3.38 1.74
N ASN A 37 24.50 3.39 2.95
CA ASN A 37 24.61 2.28 3.89
C ASN A 37 23.77 1.08 3.40
N PRO A 38 24.37 -0.11 3.16
CA PRO A 38 23.66 -1.27 2.65
C PRO A 38 22.51 -1.76 3.55
N ALA A 39 22.65 -1.66 4.87
CA ALA A 39 21.61 -2.07 5.81
C ALA A 39 20.39 -1.14 5.74
N LEU A 40 20.62 0.17 5.62
CA LEU A 40 19.54 1.15 5.47
C LEU A 40 18.84 1.01 4.12
N LYS A 41 19.60 0.73 3.05
CA LYS A 41 19.04 0.44 1.73
C LYS A 41 18.13 -0.79 1.75
N ASN A 42 18.58 -1.88 2.37
CA ASN A 42 17.78 -3.10 2.52
C ASN A 42 16.53 -2.87 3.37
N LEU A 43 16.63 -2.10 4.45
CA LEU A 43 15.48 -1.74 5.28
C LEU A 43 14.44 -0.95 4.47
N ALA A 44 14.85 0.11 3.78
CA ALA A 44 13.96 0.93 2.97
C ALA A 44 13.33 0.13 1.82
N GLN A 45 14.08 -0.79 1.19
CA GLN A 45 13.55 -1.68 0.16
C GLN A 45 12.51 -2.65 0.74
N THR A 46 12.76 -3.19 1.94
CA THR A 46 11.81 -4.06 2.65
C THR A 46 10.52 -3.30 2.96
N MET A 47 10.63 -2.08 3.48
CA MET A 47 9.47 -1.22 3.75
C MET A 47 8.68 -0.93 2.47
N ALA A 48 9.35 -0.61 1.37
CA ALA A 48 8.69 -0.38 0.09
C ALA A 48 7.89 -1.60 -0.39
N ASN A 49 8.44 -2.81 -0.21
CA ASN A 49 7.76 -4.05 -0.55
C ASN A 49 6.54 -4.29 0.37
N CYS A 50 6.67 -4.07 1.68
CA CYS A 50 5.54 -4.20 2.61
C CYS A 50 4.38 -3.26 2.26
N HIS A 51 4.67 -1.99 1.93
CA HIS A 51 3.64 -1.03 1.52
C HIS A 51 2.97 -1.45 0.20
N ARG A 52 3.74 -1.99 -0.75
CA ARG A 52 3.17 -2.54 -1.99
C ARG A 52 2.24 -3.72 -1.73
N GLU A 53 2.66 -4.69 -0.91
CA GLU A 53 1.82 -5.84 -0.58
C GLU A 53 0.52 -5.43 0.12
N ARG A 54 0.56 -4.42 0.99
CA ARG A 54 -0.63 -3.88 1.65
C ARG A 54 -1.57 -3.20 0.66
N PHE A 55 -1.03 -2.40 -0.26
CA PHE A 55 -1.80 -1.83 -1.36
C PHE A 55 -2.49 -2.92 -2.19
N ASP A 56 -1.74 -3.94 -2.62
CA ASP A 56 -2.26 -5.03 -3.44
C ASP A 56 -3.41 -5.76 -2.72
N ARG A 57 -3.27 -6.02 -1.40
CA ARG A 57 -4.36 -6.61 -0.59
C ARG A 57 -5.60 -5.71 -0.50
N LEU A 58 -5.42 -4.41 -0.35
CA LEU A 58 -6.55 -3.46 -0.32
C LEU A 58 -7.25 -3.39 -1.68
N PHE A 59 -6.48 -3.43 -2.76
CA PHE A 59 -6.98 -3.45 -4.12
C PHE A 59 -7.75 -4.75 -4.43
N ASP A 60 -7.21 -5.91 -4.05
CA ASP A 60 -7.88 -7.20 -4.19
C ASP A 60 -9.17 -7.26 -3.34
N TYR A 61 -9.14 -6.69 -2.14
CA TYR A 61 -10.34 -6.55 -1.31
C TYR A 61 -11.40 -5.70 -2.00
N LEU A 62 -11.01 -4.54 -2.54
CA LEU A 62 -11.91 -3.67 -3.29
C LEU A 62 -12.52 -4.40 -4.49
N ASN A 63 -11.71 -5.10 -5.29
CA ASN A 63 -12.17 -5.84 -6.47
C ASN A 63 -13.07 -7.03 -6.15
N SER A 64 -12.88 -7.68 -4.99
CA SER A 64 -13.72 -8.81 -4.56
C SER A 64 -15.09 -8.38 -4.00
N HIS A 65 -15.27 -7.08 -3.73
CA HIS A 65 -16.50 -6.52 -3.16
C HIS A 65 -17.12 -5.39 -4.01
N ALA A 66 -16.52 -5.10 -5.17
CA ALA A 66 -17.08 -4.25 -6.22
C ALA A 66 -18.14 -5.02 -7.02
#